data_AF-A0AAU5Y021-F1
#
_entry.id   AF-A0AAU5Y021-F1
#
_cell.length_a   1.000
_cell.length_b   1.000
_cell.length_c   1.000
_cell.angle_alpha   90.00
_cell.angle_beta   90.00
_cell.angle_gamma   90.00
#
_symmetry.space_group_name_H-M   'P 1'
#
loop_
_entity.id
_entity.type
_entity.pdbx_description
1 polymer ?
#
loop_
_entity_poly.entity_id
_entity_poly.type
_entity_poly.pdbx_seq_one_letter_code
_entity_poly.pdbx_strand_id
1 'polypeptide(L)'
;MADLAERLDGIRVHVRAPGTEIEAELRDRTGITLSFGESVYDFIDESALERALAGIARLLWAGWQRQYRAAIDETNLNIDLDDLRDSNFFSDRAEVEAIGESNDARIVITATGMESFSVHIKPGTVREISEDQFAANASEAATKLIQDFQVKVDELKKRYYE
;
A
#
# COMPACT_ATOMS: atom_id res chain seq x y z
N MET A 1 20.82 -18.22 -10.82
CA MET A 1 20.89 -17.08 -9.89
C MET A 1 19.56 -16.38 -10.02
N ALA A 2 18.72 -16.42 -9.00
CA ALA A 2 17.42 -15.73 -9.06
C ALA A 2 17.68 -14.22 -9.16
N ASP A 3 17.09 -13.60 -10.18
CA ASP A 3 17.16 -12.15 -10.38
C ASP A 3 16.47 -11.45 -9.20
N LEU A 4 16.96 -10.29 -8.77
CA LEU A 4 16.33 -9.50 -7.72
C LEU A 4 14.87 -9.21 -8.08
N ALA A 5 14.57 -9.03 -9.38
CA ALA A 5 13.21 -8.89 -9.89
C ALA A 5 12.30 -10.09 -9.51
N GLU A 6 12.76 -11.32 -9.75
CA GLU A 6 12.01 -12.56 -9.48
C GLU A 6 11.76 -12.76 -7.98
N ARG A 7 12.71 -12.34 -7.13
CA ARG A 7 12.56 -12.38 -5.67
C ARG A 7 11.58 -11.33 -5.15
N LEU A 8 11.59 -10.14 -5.74
CA LEU A 8 10.65 -9.08 -5.40
C LEU A 8 9.21 -9.41 -5.83
N ASP A 9 9.05 -10.12 -6.95
CA ASP A 9 7.74 -10.64 -7.40
C ASP A 9 7.19 -11.72 -6.45
N GLY A 10 8.08 -12.47 -5.79
CA GLY A 10 7.73 -13.46 -4.77
C GLY A 10 7.33 -12.91 -3.40
N ILE A 11 7.45 -11.59 -3.16
CA ILE A 11 7.10 -10.98 -1.87
C ILE A 11 5.60 -11.13 -1.63
N ARG A 12 5.26 -11.80 -0.53
CA ARG A 12 3.90 -11.93 -0.04
C ARG A 12 3.82 -11.43 1.38
N VAL A 13 2.93 -10.47 1.61
CA VAL A 13 2.72 -9.86 2.93
C VAL A 13 1.26 -10.03 3.28
N HIS A 14 0.98 -10.80 4.32
CA HIS A 14 -0.35 -10.96 4.87
C HIS A 14 -0.43 -10.24 6.22
N VAL A 15 -1.47 -9.45 6.42
CA VAL A 15 -1.70 -8.71 7.66
C VAL A 15 -3.17 -8.80 8.08
N ARG A 16 -3.39 -8.66 9.38
CA ARG A 16 -4.71 -8.56 9.98
C ARG A 16 -4.81 -7.24 10.74
N ALA A 17 -5.92 -6.53 10.58
CA ALA A 17 -6.20 -5.32 11.34
C ALA A 17 -6.36 -5.66 12.85
N PRO A 18 -5.63 -4.98 13.75
CA PRO A 18 -5.79 -5.19 15.19
C PRO A 18 -7.23 -4.95 15.65
N GLY A 19 -7.78 -5.88 16.44
CA GLY A 19 -9.11 -5.74 17.03
C GLY A 19 -10.28 -5.95 16.06
N THR A 20 -10.01 -6.39 14.83
CA THR A 20 -11.04 -6.77 13.86
C THR A 20 -10.66 -8.07 13.15
N GLU A 21 -11.60 -8.69 12.46
CA GLU A 21 -11.32 -9.83 11.57
C GLU A 21 -11.22 -9.35 10.13
N ILE A 22 -10.48 -8.27 9.88
CA ILE A 22 -10.22 -7.77 8.53
C ILE A 22 -8.79 -8.13 8.18
N GLU A 23 -8.61 -8.82 7.06
CA GLU A 23 -7.33 -9.31 6.60
C GLU A 23 -7.03 -8.74 5.22
N ALA A 24 -5.76 -8.46 4.95
CA ALA A 24 -5.32 -8.09 3.63
C ALA A 24 -4.02 -8.78 3.27
N GLU A 25 -3.86 -9.05 1.99
CA GLU A 25 -2.66 -9.64 1.44
C GLU A 25 -2.15 -8.82 0.26
N LEU A 26 -0.85 -8.57 0.25
CA LEU A 26 -0.11 -8.02 -0.88
C LEU A 26 0.64 -9.16 -1.57
N ARG A 27 0.44 -9.30 -2.88
CA ARG A 27 1.09 -10.25 -3.79
C ARG A 27 1.60 -9.51 -5.03
N ASP A 28 2.58 -10.08 -5.72
CA ASP A 28 3.03 -9.64 -7.04
C ASP A 28 3.28 -8.12 -7.10
N ARG A 29 3.85 -7.57 -6.02
CA ARG A 29 4.20 -6.15 -5.79
C ARG A 29 3.05 -5.14 -5.71
N THR A 30 1.89 -5.42 -6.31
CA THR A 30 0.77 -4.46 -6.47
C THR A 30 -0.61 -5.09 -6.27
N GLY A 31 -0.70 -6.42 -6.32
CA GLY A 31 -1.95 -7.16 -6.14
C GLY A 31 -2.33 -7.16 -4.67
N ILE A 32 -3.36 -6.39 -4.32
CA ILE A 32 -3.90 -6.38 -2.97
C ILE A 32 -5.22 -7.14 -2.97
N THR A 33 -5.43 -7.98 -1.97
CA THR A 33 -6.72 -8.62 -1.71
C THR A 33 -7.15 -8.31 -0.29
N LEU A 34 -8.42 -7.94 -0.11
CA LEU A 34 -9.04 -7.67 1.18
C LEU A 34 -10.08 -8.77 1.47
N SER A 35 -10.10 -9.27 2.70
CA SER A 35 -11.06 -10.26 3.18
C SER A 35 -11.61 -9.85 4.54
N PHE A 36 -12.87 -10.19 4.78
CA PHE A 36 -13.53 -9.96 6.07
C PHE A 36 -13.86 -11.30 6.73
N GLY A 37 -13.81 -11.31 8.06
CA GLY A 37 -14.36 -12.38 8.88
C GLY A 37 -15.87 -12.30 8.95
N GLU A 38 -16.47 -13.34 9.53
CA GLU A 38 -17.91 -13.53 9.52
C GLU A 38 -18.66 -12.31 10.09
N SER A 39 -19.58 -11.77 9.29
CA SER A 39 -20.44 -10.62 9.65
C SER A 39 -19.71 -9.31 9.99
N VAL A 40 -18.38 -9.21 9.82
CA VAL A 40 -17.67 -7.97 10.18
C VAL A 40 -18.15 -6.79 9.34
N TYR A 41 -18.31 -7.01 8.03
CA TYR A 41 -18.74 -5.96 7.11
C TYR A 41 -20.14 -5.42 7.42
N ASP A 42 -21.05 -6.29 7.87
CA ASP A 42 -22.45 -5.91 8.15
C ASP A 42 -22.61 -5.04 9.40
N PHE A 43 -21.70 -5.17 10.38
CA PHE A 43 -21.79 -4.50 11.68
C PHE A 43 -20.79 -3.36 11.87
N ILE A 44 -19.77 -3.26 11.02
CA ILE A 44 -18.77 -2.21 11.12
C ILE A 44 -19.29 -0.89 10.55
N ASP A 45 -19.02 0.22 11.24
CA ASP A 45 -19.28 1.54 10.70
C ASP A 45 -18.15 1.99 9.74
N GLU A 46 -18.48 2.91 8.82
CA GLU A 46 -17.54 3.40 7.81
C GLU A 46 -16.29 4.03 8.43
N SER A 47 -16.42 4.75 9.53
CA SER A 47 -15.28 5.41 10.19
C SER A 47 -14.35 4.42 10.92
N ALA A 48 -14.88 3.32 11.42
CA ALA A 48 -14.11 2.20 11.96
C ALA A 48 -13.41 1.46 10.83
N LEU A 49 -14.08 1.27 9.69
CA LEU A 49 -13.52 0.64 8.51
C LEU A 49 -12.39 1.48 7.89
N GLU A 50 -12.57 2.79 7.74
CA GLU A 50 -11.52 3.73 7.31
C GLU A 50 -10.27 3.61 8.19
N ARG A 51 -10.43 3.59 9.52
CA ARG A 51 -9.32 3.43 10.48
C ARG A 51 -8.64 2.07 10.35
N ALA A 52 -9.43 1.00 10.21
CA ALA A 52 -8.89 -0.36 10.04
C ALA A 52 -8.09 -0.49 8.74
N LEU A 53 -8.60 0.04 7.63
CA LEU A 53 -7.94 0.02 6.33
C LEU A 53 -6.66 0.86 6.33
N ALA A 54 -6.67 2.04 6.95
CA ALA A 54 -5.46 2.85 7.12
C ALA A 54 -4.40 2.12 7.95
N GLY A 55 -4.81 1.38 8.99
CA GLY A 55 -3.92 0.53 9.78
C GLY A 55 -3.35 -0.64 8.97
N ILE A 56 -4.19 -1.32 8.19
CA ILE A 56 -3.77 -2.39 7.27
C ILE A 56 -2.75 -1.88 6.26
N ALA A 57 -3.00 -0.73 5.62
CA ALA A 57 -2.11 -0.16 4.64
C ALA A 57 -0.70 0.09 5.22
N ARG A 58 -0.63 0.64 6.44
CA ARG A 58 0.63 0.84 7.17
C ARG A 58 1.35 -0.48 7.46
N LEU A 59 0.60 -1.50 7.91
CA LEU A 59 1.17 -2.82 8.22
C LEU A 59 1.68 -3.54 6.97
N LEU A 60 0.93 -3.48 5.86
CA LEU A 60 1.35 -4.03 4.57
C LEU A 60 2.64 -3.37 4.09
N TRP A 61 2.70 -2.04 4.13
CA TRP A 61 3.89 -1.31 3.71
C TRP A 61 5.10 -1.64 4.58
N ALA A 62 4.96 -1.62 5.91
CA ALA A 62 6.04 -2.00 6.83
C ALA A 62 6.48 -3.46 6.65
N GLY A 63 5.54 -4.38 6.38
CA GLY A 63 5.83 -5.76 6.03
C GLY A 63 6.63 -5.87 4.72
N TRP A 64 6.20 -5.15 3.68
CA TRP A 64 6.87 -5.12 2.39
C TRP A 64 8.28 -4.53 2.48
N GLN A 65 8.46 -3.41 3.17
CA GLN A 65 9.78 -2.78 3.37
C GLN A 65 10.77 -3.73 4.06
N ARG A 66 10.31 -4.50 5.05
CA ARG A 66 11.17 -5.49 5.74
C ARG A 66 11.62 -6.61 4.79
N GLN A 67 10.72 -7.16 4.00
CA GLN A 67 11.07 -8.20 3.02
C GLN A 67 11.94 -7.65 1.88
N TYR A 68 11.66 -6.43 1.43
CA TYR A 68 12.47 -5.71 0.43
C TYR A 68 13.91 -5.52 0.90
N ARG A 69 14.10 -5.03 2.14
CA ARG A 69 15.42 -4.83 2.72
C ARG A 69 16.17 -6.15 2.90
N ALA A 70 15.51 -7.19 3.40
CA ALA A 70 16.11 -8.52 3.51
C ALA A 70 16.56 -9.08 2.14
N ALA A 71 15.75 -8.87 1.09
CA ALA A 71 16.10 -9.29 -0.26
C ALA A 71 17.33 -8.55 -0.80
N ILE A 72 17.48 -7.24 -0.51
CA ILE A 72 18.66 -6.45 -0.90
C ILE A 72 19.91 -6.90 -0.14
N ASP A 73 19.81 -7.00 1.20
CA ASP A 73 20.94 -7.33 2.07
C ASP A 73 21.58 -8.68 1.67
N GLU A 74 20.76 -9.66 1.25
CA GLU A 74 21.24 -10.95 0.77
C GLU A 74 21.93 -10.92 -0.61
N THR A 75 21.74 -9.86 -1.39
CA THR A 75 22.35 -9.70 -2.71
C THR A 75 23.75 -9.09 -2.68
N ASN A 76 24.28 -8.68 -1.51
CA ASN A 76 25.56 -7.94 -1.39
C ASN A 76 25.66 -6.71 -2.34
N LEU A 77 24.52 -6.16 -2.77
CA LEU A 77 24.47 -4.89 -3.47
C LEU A 77 24.79 -3.81 -2.43
N ASN A 78 26.07 -3.43 -2.37
CA ASN A 78 26.52 -2.34 -1.52
C ASN A 78 25.96 -1.03 -2.11
N ILE A 79 24.76 -0.66 -1.67
CA ILE A 79 24.21 0.68 -1.93
C ILE A 79 24.99 1.59 -0.98
N ASP A 80 26.11 2.14 -1.45
CA ASP A 80 26.84 3.18 -0.72
C ASP A 80 25.91 4.39 -0.59
N LEU A 81 25.28 4.51 0.58
CA LEU A 81 24.38 5.59 1.01
C LEU A 81 25.10 6.95 1.21
N ASP A 82 26.28 7.13 0.64
CA ASP A 82 27.23 8.18 1.04
C ASP A 82 27.24 9.41 0.12
N ASP A 83 26.27 9.52 -0.80
CA ASP A 83 26.13 10.69 -1.68
C ASP A 83 24.99 11.61 -1.20
N LEU A 84 25.25 12.91 -1.06
CA LEU A 84 24.27 13.92 -0.62
C LEU A 84 23.00 13.95 -1.51
N ARG A 85 23.11 13.46 -2.74
CA ARG A 85 22.00 13.28 -3.69
C ARG A 85 21.00 12.21 -3.23
N ASP A 86 21.47 11.14 -2.61
CA ASP A 86 20.61 10.08 -2.09
C ASP A 86 19.81 10.59 -0.89
N SER A 87 20.42 11.37 0.01
CA SER A 87 19.73 11.97 1.16
C SER A 87 18.57 12.88 0.74
N ASN A 88 18.80 13.76 -0.24
CA ASN A 88 17.74 14.63 -0.77
C ASN A 88 16.66 13.83 -1.51
N PHE A 89 17.04 12.80 -2.26
CA PHE A 89 16.08 11.89 -2.91
C PHE A 89 15.19 11.16 -1.88
N PHE A 90 15.76 10.66 -0.78
CA PHE A 90 14.98 10.01 0.28
C PHE A 90 14.08 11.00 1.03
N SER A 91 14.55 12.23 1.27
CA SER A 91 13.73 13.29 1.86
C SER A 91 12.55 13.64 0.96
N ASP A 92 12.78 13.92 -0.32
CA ASP A 92 11.72 14.29 -1.26
C ASP A 92 10.76 13.12 -1.50
N ARG A 93 11.26 11.87 -1.47
CA ARG A 93 10.41 10.67 -1.56
C ARG A 93 9.47 10.55 -0.36
N ALA A 94 9.90 10.93 0.84
CA ALA A 94 9.06 10.91 2.04
C ALA A 94 7.91 11.94 1.97
N GLU A 95 8.02 12.93 1.09
CA GLU A 95 6.99 13.95 0.87
C GLU A 95 6.06 13.61 -0.31
N VAL A 96 6.33 12.54 -1.06
CA VAL A 96 5.48 12.15 -2.21
C VAL A 96 4.08 11.79 -1.70
N GLU A 97 3.10 12.59 -2.13
CA GLU A 97 1.69 12.31 -1.94
C GLU A 97 1.19 11.43 -3.08
N ALA A 98 0.65 10.26 -2.74
CA ALA A 98 0.02 9.34 -3.66
C ALA A 98 -1.49 9.24 -3.37
N ILE A 99 -2.27 9.03 -4.41
CA ILE A 99 -3.72 8.83 -4.33
C ILE A 99 -4.17 7.63 -5.16
N GLY A 100 -5.14 6.89 -4.65
CA GLY A 100 -5.83 5.83 -5.37
C GLY A 100 -7.32 5.86 -5.09
N GLU A 101 -8.13 5.78 -6.14
CA GLU A 101 -9.58 5.91 -6.08
C GLU A 101 -10.27 4.74 -6.80
N SER A 102 -11.28 4.14 -6.19
CA SER A 102 -12.10 3.10 -6.83
C SER A 102 -12.88 3.68 -8.01
N ASN A 103 -13.18 2.88 -9.05
CA ASN A 103 -13.87 3.42 -10.25
C ASN A 103 -15.23 4.05 -9.98
N ASP A 104 -15.89 3.65 -8.90
CA ASP A 104 -17.18 4.19 -8.47
C ASP A 104 -17.08 5.38 -7.51
N ALA A 105 -15.86 5.89 -7.28
CA ALA A 105 -15.56 7.02 -6.41
C ALA A 105 -16.05 6.85 -4.96
N ARG A 106 -16.20 5.60 -4.50
CA ARG A 106 -16.65 5.30 -3.14
C ARG A 106 -15.51 5.17 -2.15
N ILE A 107 -14.33 4.75 -2.59
CA ILE A 107 -13.16 4.54 -1.74
C ILE A 107 -12.01 5.34 -2.31
N VAL A 108 -11.45 6.22 -1.47
CA VAL A 108 -10.25 6.99 -1.78
C VAL A 108 -9.20 6.66 -0.73
N ILE A 109 -8.01 6.28 -1.17
CA ILE A 109 -6.86 6.05 -0.33
C ILE A 109 -5.80 7.09 -0.70
N THR A 110 -5.23 7.73 0.32
CA THR A 110 -4.13 8.68 0.17
C THR A 110 -2.97 8.25 1.04
N ALA A 111 -1.76 8.52 0.58
CA ALA A 111 -0.54 8.25 1.32
C ALA A 111 0.47 9.37 1.12
N THR A 112 1.11 9.84 2.20
CA THR A 112 2.29 10.71 2.13
C THR A 112 3.52 9.90 2.52
N GLY A 113 4.51 9.84 1.62
CA GLY A 113 5.76 9.09 1.80
C GLY A 113 5.57 7.58 1.94
N MET A 114 4.36 7.07 1.73
CA MET A 114 3.92 5.73 2.13
C MET A 114 4.07 5.46 3.63
N GLU A 115 4.09 6.49 4.49
CA GLU A 115 4.10 6.34 5.95
C GLU A 115 2.76 6.77 6.56
N SER A 116 2.20 7.86 6.03
CA SER A 116 0.94 8.43 6.49
C SER A 116 -0.18 8.08 5.54
N PHE A 117 -0.92 7.01 5.85
CA PHE A 117 -2.10 6.60 5.10
C PHE A 117 -3.39 7.16 5.71
N SER A 118 -4.29 7.58 4.83
CA SER A 118 -5.67 7.96 5.13
C SER A 118 -6.60 7.29 4.12
N VAL A 119 -7.72 6.78 4.60
CA VAL A 119 -8.77 6.16 3.79
C VAL A 119 -10.04 6.93 4.00
N HIS A 120 -10.73 7.24 2.91
CA HIS A 120 -12.05 7.83 2.93
C HIS A 120 -13.04 6.90 2.23
N ILE A 121 -14.15 6.63 2.91
CA ILE A 121 -15.27 5.86 2.40
C ILE A 121 -16.46 6.81 2.27
N LYS A 122 -17.02 6.89 1.06
CA LYS A 122 -18.19 7.69 0.79
C LYS A 122 -19.35 7.25 1.70
N PRO A 123 -20.04 8.19 2.39
CA PRO A 123 -21.12 7.82 3.28
C PRO A 123 -22.21 6.98 2.63
N GLY A 124 -22.65 5.93 3.31
CA GLY A 124 -23.67 4.98 2.84
C GLY A 124 -23.13 3.83 1.99
N THR A 125 -21.83 3.81 1.68
CA THR A 125 -21.19 2.74 0.90
C THR A 125 -21.39 1.37 1.54
N VAL A 126 -21.16 1.23 2.85
CA VAL A 126 -21.28 -0.09 3.53
C VAL A 126 -22.68 -0.68 3.41
N ARG A 127 -23.70 0.18 3.32
CA ARG A 127 -25.11 -0.23 3.17
C ARG A 127 -25.54 -0.46 1.72
N GLU A 128 -24.86 0.17 0.77
CA GLU A 128 -25.26 0.20 -0.64
C GLU A 128 -24.57 -0.87 -1.48
N ILE A 129 -23.40 -1.36 -1.06
CA ILE A 129 -22.64 -2.38 -1.79
C ILE A 129 -22.34 -3.58 -0.91
N SER A 130 -22.25 -4.76 -1.53
CA SER A 130 -21.88 -6.00 -0.84
C SER A 130 -20.42 -5.98 -0.39
N GLU A 131 -20.09 -6.86 0.55
CA GLU A 131 -18.73 -7.10 1.02
C GLU A 131 -17.75 -7.38 -0.13
N ASP A 132 -18.13 -8.27 -1.07
CA ASP A 132 -17.30 -8.60 -2.24
C ASP A 132 -17.02 -7.37 -3.12
N GLN A 133 -18.05 -6.54 -3.34
CA GLN A 133 -17.91 -5.32 -4.13
C GLN A 133 -17.02 -4.31 -3.41
N PHE A 134 -17.16 -4.18 -2.10
CA PHE A 134 -16.31 -3.33 -1.28
C PHE A 134 -14.85 -3.80 -1.32
N ALA A 135 -14.61 -5.09 -1.12
CA ALA A 135 -13.27 -5.69 -1.17
C ALA A 135 -12.60 -5.46 -2.53
N ALA A 136 -13.34 -5.64 -3.61
CA ALA A 136 -12.85 -5.34 -4.96
C ALA A 136 -12.50 -3.86 -5.14
N ASN A 137 -13.38 -2.95 -4.72
CA ASN A 137 -13.17 -1.51 -4.81
C ASN A 137 -11.97 -1.05 -3.95
N ALA A 138 -11.81 -1.59 -2.75
CA ALA A 138 -10.71 -1.26 -1.86
C ALA A 138 -9.38 -1.76 -2.42
N SER A 139 -9.36 -2.98 -2.96
CA SER A 139 -8.21 -3.56 -3.65
C SER A 139 -7.81 -2.72 -4.87
N GLU A 140 -8.80 -2.29 -5.66
CA GLU A 140 -8.58 -1.42 -6.81
C GLU A 140 -7.96 -0.07 -6.41
N ALA A 141 -8.55 0.61 -5.43
CA ALA A 141 -8.05 1.89 -4.93
C ALA A 141 -6.61 1.74 -4.42
N ALA A 142 -6.30 0.64 -3.72
CA ALA A 142 -4.96 0.39 -3.20
C ALA A 142 -3.95 0.09 -4.33
N THR A 143 -4.33 -0.65 -5.37
CA THR A 143 -3.47 -0.86 -6.54
C THR A 143 -3.18 0.47 -7.26
N LYS A 144 -4.20 1.32 -7.46
CA LYS A 144 -4.02 2.64 -8.08
C LYS A 144 -3.11 3.55 -7.26
N LEU A 145 -3.22 3.52 -5.93
CA LEU A 145 -2.32 4.24 -5.03
C LEU A 145 -0.85 3.84 -5.23
N ILE A 146 -0.58 2.53 -5.30
CA ILE A 146 0.78 2.02 -5.52
C ILE A 146 1.32 2.47 -6.88
N GLN A 147 0.49 2.41 -7.92
CA GLN A 147 0.86 2.84 -9.27
C GLN A 147 1.18 4.34 -9.33
N ASP A 148 0.34 5.17 -8.72
CA ASP A 148 0.55 6.62 -8.64
C ASP A 148 1.86 6.96 -7.89
N PHE A 149 2.11 6.28 -6.76
CA PHE A 149 3.37 6.43 -6.02
C PHE A 149 4.59 6.04 -6.88
N GLN A 150 4.52 4.93 -7.61
CA GLN A 150 5.62 4.47 -8.48
C GLN A 150 5.92 5.49 -9.57
N VAL A 151 4.90 6.00 -10.26
CA VAL A 151 5.06 7.04 -11.29
C VAL A 151 5.74 8.28 -10.71
N LYS A 152 5.26 8.79 -9.58
CA LYS A 152 5.82 9.99 -8.93
C LYS A 152 7.25 9.79 -8.46
N VAL A 153 7.58 8.62 -7.92
CA VAL A 153 8.95 8.27 -7.52
C VAL A 153 9.87 8.16 -8.72
N ASP A 154 9.41 7.58 -9.84
CA ASP A 154 10.22 7.48 -11.04
C ASP A 154 10.46 8.85 -11.69
N GLU A 155 9.47 9.75 -11.66
CA GLU A 155 9.66 11.16 -12.03
C GLU A 155 10.64 11.89 -11.11
N LEU A 156 10.63 11.57 -9.81
CA LEU A 156 11.58 12.13 -8.85
C LEU A 156 13.00 11.63 -9.14
N LYS A 157 13.19 10.34 -9.42
CA LYS A 157 14.50 9.79 -9.80
C LYS A 157 15.08 10.49 -11.03
N LYS A 158 14.27 10.69 -12.08
CA LYS A 158 14.72 11.41 -13.28
C LYS A 158 15.25 12.80 -12.96
N ARG A 159 14.60 13.54 -12.03
CA ARG A 159 15.07 14.88 -11.62
C ARG A 159 16.43 14.88 -10.91
N TYR A 160 16.81 13.78 -10.27
CA TYR A 160 18.04 13.70 -9.47
C TYR A 160 19.20 13.00 -10.20
N TYR A 161 18.90 12.08 -11.12
CA TYR A 161 19.90 11.20 -11.75
C TYR A 161 20.00 11.33 -13.29
N GLU A 162 19.08 12.06 -13.95
CA GLU A 162 19.16 12.42 -15.38
C GLU A 162 19.40 13.93 -15.55
#